data_AF-K1RUX3-F1
#
_entry.id   AF-K1RUX3-F1
#
_cell.length_a   1.000
_cell.length_b   1.000
_cell.length_c   1.000
_cell.angle_alpha   90.00
_cell.angle_beta   90.00
_cell.angle_gamma   90.00
#
_symmetry.space_group_name_H-M   'P 1'
#
loop_
_entity.id
_entity.type
_entity.pdbx_description
1 polymer ?
#
loop_
_entity_poly.entity_id
_entity_poly.type
_entity_poly.pdbx_seq_one_letter_code
_entity_poly.pdbx_strand_id
1 'polypeptide(L)'
;MQSESVIQTKQEKDEFDVTGRNQYLSVCRTLGVVPSSYFLRHMQDSVLSLRHHGIGSLGAKAISFPLMNNTAVIHLDLQDNWLEGEGGESIARMLKENCYITDLDISENRLGGKGAKSLCNMLTTNTTLKNINLSGNLFSDHHAGYFLEAFSENSRLKYVNLSHNEFSDNAAIVLGQAIAENETIEELDLSWNFFRRGNTLKLCEGISSNCRLKEINLAMNGFGDEGALAVAELLKRSTTLYVLDISYNRISQIGATAIGKALDQNDALRTLRIGHNPLGVAGAKEILQGVGYENCVITLLDLSGVEVDKEFREIKQSLEETKEVNVIHGVVLSDYVIKVKPKKEKEHMFGAPVAELDSTNILQTIKQYSQEKDAALGDVFVGMDKKKLGSVTIQEFIQGLQNSGIEVQESQMPKLVDLLDAIAPENLINYRFVCAEQVRGSKKNPIMILMMSE
;
A
#
# COMPACT_ATOMS: atom_id res chain seq x y z
N MET A 1 -84.27 -26.77 -7.99
CA MET A 1 -83.71 -26.86 -6.63
C MET A 1 -83.18 -28.29 -6.51
N GLN A 2 -81.91 -28.61 -6.38
CA GLN A 2 -80.71 -27.88 -5.99
C GLN A 2 -79.54 -28.36 -6.87
N SER A 3 -78.65 -27.44 -7.21
CA SER A 3 -77.31 -27.70 -7.74
C SER A 3 -76.34 -27.82 -6.57
N GLU A 4 -75.89 -29.02 -6.24
CA GLU A 4 -74.76 -29.22 -5.32
C GLU A 4 -73.46 -29.08 -6.10
N SER A 5 -72.89 -27.88 -6.10
CA SER A 5 -71.51 -27.65 -6.51
C SER A 5 -70.59 -28.10 -5.39
N VAL A 6 -69.86 -29.18 -5.62
CA VAL A 6 -68.74 -29.63 -4.80
C VAL A 6 -67.67 -28.54 -4.80
N ILE A 7 -67.55 -27.79 -3.70
CA ILE A 7 -66.39 -26.92 -3.45
C ILE A 7 -65.26 -27.84 -2.97
N GLN A 8 -64.43 -28.30 -3.91
CA GLN A 8 -63.11 -28.84 -3.58
C GLN A 8 -62.21 -27.67 -3.18
N THR A 9 -62.10 -27.41 -1.88
CA THR A 9 -60.96 -26.69 -1.31
C THR A 9 -59.71 -27.54 -1.52
N LYS A 10 -58.94 -27.25 -2.58
CA LYS A 10 -57.55 -27.67 -2.66
C LYS A 10 -56.79 -27.00 -1.53
N GLN A 11 -56.66 -27.68 -0.40
CA GLN A 11 -55.52 -27.48 0.48
C GLN A 11 -54.29 -27.94 -0.32
N GLU A 12 -53.60 -26.99 -0.96
CA GLU A 12 -52.25 -27.22 -1.44
C GLU A 12 -51.42 -27.59 -0.20
N LYS A 13 -51.04 -28.87 -0.11
CA LYS A 13 -50.00 -29.30 0.82
C LYS A 13 -48.77 -28.48 0.46
N ASP A 14 -48.28 -27.67 1.38
CA ASP A 14 -46.95 -27.08 1.28
C ASP A 14 -45.95 -28.22 1.07
N GLU A 15 -45.54 -28.42 -0.18
CA GLU A 15 -44.40 -29.27 -0.52
C GLU A 15 -43.22 -28.74 0.30
N PHE A 16 -42.64 -29.60 1.13
CA PHE A 16 -41.49 -29.24 1.95
C PHE A 16 -40.38 -28.72 1.03
N ASP A 17 -40.11 -27.41 1.09
CA ASP A 17 -39.14 -26.74 0.24
C ASP A 17 -37.73 -27.04 0.74
N VAL A 18 -37.22 -28.21 0.34
CA VAL A 18 -35.86 -28.69 0.66
C VAL A 18 -34.81 -27.66 0.22
N THR A 19 -35.10 -26.88 -0.81
CA THR A 19 -34.14 -25.96 -1.42
C THR A 19 -34.10 -24.57 -0.78
N GLY A 20 -35.14 -24.16 -0.06
CA GLY A 20 -35.34 -22.77 0.39
C GLY A 20 -35.79 -21.80 -0.71
N ARG A 21 -36.10 -22.29 -1.92
CA ARG A 21 -36.52 -21.48 -3.07
C ARG A 21 -37.81 -20.70 -2.82
N ASN A 22 -38.85 -21.37 -2.34
CA ASN A 22 -40.13 -20.76 -2.02
C ASN A 22 -39.99 -19.78 -0.86
N GLN A 23 -39.13 -20.11 0.12
CA GLN A 23 -38.79 -19.18 1.20
C GLN A 23 -38.16 -17.89 0.66
N TYR A 24 -37.15 -18.00 -0.22
CA TYR A 24 -36.51 -16.85 -0.85
C TYR A 24 -37.51 -15.96 -1.60
N LEU A 25 -38.33 -16.56 -2.48
CA LEU A 25 -39.33 -15.83 -3.26
C LEU A 25 -40.36 -15.14 -2.36
N SER A 26 -40.77 -15.79 -1.28
CA SER A 26 -41.69 -15.20 -0.31
C SER A 26 -41.05 -14.00 0.40
N VAL A 27 -39.82 -14.14 0.87
CA VAL A 27 -39.09 -13.04 1.55
C VAL A 27 -38.85 -11.87 0.60
N CYS A 28 -38.45 -12.12 -0.64
CA CYS A 28 -38.32 -11.07 -1.66
C CYS A 28 -39.61 -10.28 -1.86
N ARG A 29 -40.77 -10.95 -1.95
CA ARG A 29 -42.07 -10.28 -2.05
C ARG A 29 -42.36 -9.41 -0.82
N THR A 30 -42.11 -9.93 0.38
CA THR A 30 -42.32 -9.19 1.63
C THR A 30 -41.40 -7.98 1.77
N LEU A 31 -40.14 -8.08 1.32
CA LEU A 31 -39.17 -7.01 1.40
C LEU A 31 -39.24 -6.04 0.20
N GLY A 32 -40.06 -6.32 -0.81
CA GLY A 32 -40.14 -5.51 -2.03
C GLY A 32 -38.88 -5.59 -2.90
N VAL A 33 -38.11 -6.68 -2.81
CA VAL A 33 -36.87 -6.89 -3.56
C VAL A 33 -37.15 -7.77 -4.77
N VAL A 34 -36.57 -7.43 -5.93
CA VAL A 34 -36.65 -8.26 -7.12
C VAL A 34 -35.80 -9.53 -6.91
N PRO A 35 -36.37 -10.74 -7.01
CA PRO A 35 -35.60 -11.97 -6.82
C PRO A 35 -34.47 -12.11 -7.84
N SER A 36 -33.27 -12.45 -7.37
CA SER A 36 -32.14 -12.78 -8.24
C SER A 36 -32.37 -14.14 -8.88
N SER A 37 -32.54 -14.15 -10.22
CA SER A 37 -32.63 -15.39 -10.99
C SER A 37 -31.34 -16.20 -10.97
N TYR A 38 -30.19 -15.53 -10.77
CA TYR A 38 -28.91 -16.20 -10.60
C TYR A 38 -28.88 -16.98 -9.29
N PHE A 39 -29.21 -16.33 -8.16
CA PHE A 39 -29.27 -17.00 -6.86
C PHE A 39 -30.19 -18.23 -6.90
N LEU A 40 -31.38 -18.08 -7.49
CA LEU A 40 -32.34 -19.17 -7.64
C LEU A 40 -31.85 -20.38 -8.43
N ARG A 41 -30.85 -20.21 -9.30
CA ARG A 41 -30.25 -21.30 -10.10
C ARG A 41 -29.05 -21.94 -9.40
N HIS A 42 -28.34 -21.17 -8.56
CA HIS A 42 -27.04 -21.55 -8.00
C HIS A 42 -27.08 -21.76 -6.47
N MET A 43 -28.21 -21.54 -5.80
CA MET A 43 -28.34 -21.70 -4.34
C MET A 43 -28.16 -23.14 -3.82
N GLN A 44 -27.95 -24.11 -4.71
CA GLN A 44 -27.64 -25.52 -4.39
C GLN A 44 -26.23 -25.92 -4.84
N ASP A 45 -25.45 -24.99 -5.38
CA ASP A 45 -24.06 -25.23 -5.75
C ASP A 45 -23.17 -25.10 -4.51
N SER A 46 -22.04 -25.81 -4.50
CA SER A 46 -21.07 -25.70 -3.39
C SER A 46 -20.40 -24.34 -3.31
N VAL A 47 -20.31 -23.64 -4.44
CA VAL A 47 -19.77 -22.29 -4.57
C VAL A 47 -20.86 -21.39 -5.13
N LEU A 48 -21.32 -20.44 -4.31
CA LEU A 48 -22.28 -19.43 -4.70
C LEU A 48 -21.58 -18.07 -4.75
N SER A 49 -21.27 -17.60 -5.97
CA SER A 49 -20.79 -16.23 -6.19
C SER A 49 -21.88 -15.34 -6.74
N LEU A 50 -22.15 -14.25 -6.04
CA LEU A 50 -23.08 -13.19 -6.42
C LEU A 50 -22.34 -11.85 -6.54
N ARG A 51 -21.06 -11.86 -6.90
CA ARG A 51 -20.24 -10.65 -7.02
C ARG A 51 -20.82 -9.64 -8.01
N HIS A 52 -20.79 -8.34 -7.70
CA HIS A 52 -21.25 -7.26 -8.59
C HIS A 52 -22.73 -7.34 -9.01
N HIS A 53 -23.60 -7.95 -8.20
CA HIS A 53 -25.03 -8.10 -8.52
C HIS A 53 -25.90 -6.97 -7.95
N GLY A 54 -25.33 -6.02 -7.22
CA GLY A 54 -26.07 -4.90 -6.63
C GLY A 54 -27.17 -5.37 -5.67
N ILE A 55 -26.90 -6.42 -4.89
CA ILE A 55 -27.88 -7.07 -4.01
C ILE A 55 -28.50 -6.08 -3.02
N GLY A 56 -27.70 -5.17 -2.46
CA GLY A 56 -28.13 -4.21 -1.44
C GLY A 56 -28.44 -4.86 -0.09
N SER A 57 -28.69 -4.03 0.93
CA SER A 57 -28.96 -4.49 2.29
C SER A 57 -30.20 -5.39 2.40
N LEU A 58 -31.29 -5.03 1.72
CA LEU A 58 -32.53 -5.82 1.69
C LEU A 58 -32.39 -7.11 0.88
N GLY A 59 -31.62 -7.10 -0.20
CA GLY A 59 -31.33 -8.33 -0.95
C GLY A 59 -30.46 -9.29 -0.13
N ALA A 60 -29.47 -8.79 0.62
CA ALA A 60 -28.67 -9.60 1.53
C ALA A 60 -29.57 -10.26 2.58
N LYS A 61 -30.47 -9.46 3.17
CA LYS A 61 -31.48 -9.98 4.08
C LYS A 61 -32.34 -11.05 3.42
N ALA A 62 -32.74 -10.90 2.16
CA ALA A 62 -33.54 -11.88 1.46
C ALA A 62 -32.79 -13.21 1.24
N ILE A 63 -31.53 -13.18 0.81
CA ILE A 63 -30.72 -14.40 0.59
C ILE A 63 -30.30 -15.07 1.91
N SER A 64 -30.21 -14.32 3.02
CA SER A 64 -29.88 -14.87 4.34
C SER A 64 -30.88 -15.93 4.83
N PHE A 65 -32.17 -15.80 4.51
CA PHE A 65 -33.19 -16.75 4.97
C PHE A 65 -33.00 -18.17 4.44
N PRO A 66 -32.99 -18.41 3.12
CA PRO A 66 -32.76 -19.75 2.58
C PRO A 66 -31.36 -20.28 2.92
N LEU A 67 -30.35 -19.40 3.02
CA LEU A 67 -28.99 -19.81 3.36
C LEU A 67 -28.83 -20.26 4.82
N MET A 68 -29.71 -19.85 5.72
CA MET A 68 -29.67 -20.22 7.14
C MET A 68 -29.62 -21.74 7.36
N ASN A 69 -30.43 -22.49 6.60
CA ASN A 69 -30.52 -23.94 6.68
C ASN A 69 -29.93 -24.63 5.44
N ASN A 70 -29.23 -23.88 4.59
CA ASN A 70 -28.65 -24.43 3.38
C ASN A 70 -27.43 -25.29 3.71
N THR A 71 -27.43 -26.51 3.19
CA THR A 71 -26.38 -27.51 3.42
C THR A 71 -25.46 -27.71 2.22
N ALA A 72 -25.74 -27.03 1.11
CA ALA A 72 -25.02 -27.18 -0.14
C ALA A 72 -23.87 -26.19 -0.27
N VAL A 73 -24.11 -24.91 0.03
CA VAL A 73 -23.15 -23.82 -0.12
C VAL A 73 -22.07 -23.92 0.97
N ILE A 74 -20.83 -24.05 0.52
CA ILE A 74 -19.62 -24.09 1.35
C ILE A 74 -18.84 -22.78 1.20
N HIS A 75 -18.80 -22.24 -0.02
CA HIS A 75 -18.20 -20.95 -0.32
C HIS A 75 -19.25 -19.95 -0.79
N LEU A 76 -19.36 -18.84 -0.05
CA LEU A 76 -20.27 -17.73 -0.34
C LEU A 76 -19.45 -16.48 -0.70
N ASP A 77 -19.57 -16.03 -1.94
CA ASP A 77 -18.96 -14.79 -2.42
C ASP A 77 -20.04 -13.74 -2.68
N LEU A 78 -20.01 -12.69 -1.87
CA LEU A 78 -20.89 -11.52 -1.91
C LEU A 78 -20.11 -10.23 -2.18
N GLN A 79 -18.89 -10.30 -2.72
CA GLN A 79 -18.05 -9.14 -2.95
C GLN A 79 -18.76 -8.05 -3.80
N ASP A 80 -18.58 -6.79 -3.43
CA ASP A 80 -19.05 -5.61 -4.17
C ASP A 80 -20.55 -5.67 -4.52
N ASN A 81 -21.38 -5.61 -3.49
CA ASN A 81 -22.84 -5.69 -3.59
C ASN A 81 -23.59 -4.62 -2.79
N TRP A 82 -22.87 -3.64 -2.23
CA TRP A 82 -23.42 -2.56 -1.40
C TRP A 82 -24.35 -3.09 -0.29
N LEU A 83 -23.90 -4.11 0.44
CA LEU A 83 -24.72 -4.70 1.49
C LEU A 83 -24.97 -3.74 2.67
N GLU A 84 -24.06 -2.79 2.89
CA GLU A 84 -24.10 -1.85 4.00
C GLU A 84 -24.15 -2.58 5.36
N GLY A 85 -24.23 -1.83 6.46
CA GLY A 85 -24.22 -2.41 7.80
C GLY A 85 -25.40 -3.35 8.08
N GLU A 86 -26.56 -3.12 7.46
CA GLU A 86 -27.77 -3.93 7.67
C GLU A 86 -27.74 -5.26 6.91
N GLY A 87 -27.16 -5.26 5.70
CA GLY A 87 -26.90 -6.49 4.97
C GLY A 87 -25.85 -7.32 5.70
N GLY A 88 -24.76 -6.70 6.18
CA GLY A 88 -23.75 -7.37 7.03
C GLY A 88 -24.35 -8.00 8.28
N GLU A 89 -25.24 -7.29 8.98
CA GLU A 89 -25.97 -7.82 10.14
C GLU A 89 -26.82 -9.06 9.75
N SER A 90 -27.46 -9.02 8.58
CA SER A 90 -28.28 -10.13 8.10
C SER A 90 -27.46 -11.37 7.76
N ILE A 91 -26.31 -11.19 7.12
CA ILE A 91 -25.35 -12.26 6.85
C ILE A 91 -24.78 -12.82 8.15
N ALA A 92 -24.40 -11.96 9.11
CA ALA A 92 -23.91 -12.40 10.41
C ALA A 92 -24.95 -13.26 11.16
N ARG A 93 -26.23 -12.88 11.14
CA ARG A 93 -27.31 -13.67 11.76
C ARG A 93 -27.48 -15.03 11.08
N MET A 94 -27.37 -15.08 9.76
CA MET A 94 -27.45 -16.33 9.01
C MET A 94 -26.30 -17.28 9.38
N LEU A 95 -25.07 -16.77 9.48
CA LEU A 95 -23.87 -17.55 9.81
C LEU A 95 -23.78 -18.00 11.28
N LYS A 96 -24.62 -17.46 12.16
CA LYS A 96 -24.78 -18.01 13.52
C LYS A 96 -25.48 -19.37 13.52
N GLU A 97 -26.39 -19.57 12.58
CA GLU A 97 -27.18 -20.81 12.47
C GLU A 97 -26.61 -21.75 11.41
N ASN A 98 -26.07 -21.20 10.30
CA ASN A 98 -25.48 -22.01 9.25
C ASN A 98 -24.17 -22.63 9.71
N CYS A 99 -24.08 -23.96 9.57
CA CYS A 99 -22.91 -24.75 9.97
C CYS A 99 -22.16 -25.41 8.80
N TYR A 100 -22.39 -24.96 7.56
CA TYR A 100 -21.81 -25.55 6.35
C TYR A 100 -20.86 -24.60 5.61
N ILE A 101 -21.13 -23.29 5.65
CA ILE A 101 -20.27 -22.29 5.01
C ILE A 101 -18.94 -22.23 5.79
N THR A 102 -17.84 -22.47 5.07
CA THR A 102 -16.47 -22.38 5.59
C THR A 102 -15.71 -21.17 5.03
N ASP A 103 -16.15 -20.64 3.89
CA ASP A 103 -15.45 -19.60 3.14
C ASP A 103 -16.40 -18.46 2.79
N LEU A 104 -16.18 -17.28 3.36
CA LEU A 104 -17.00 -16.10 3.13
C LEU A 104 -16.17 -14.97 2.51
N ASP A 105 -16.58 -14.50 1.34
CA ASP A 105 -16.16 -13.20 0.82
C ASP A 105 -17.31 -12.20 0.92
N ILE A 106 -17.11 -11.14 1.71
CA ILE A 106 -18.05 -10.02 1.83
C ILE A 106 -17.30 -8.69 1.68
N SER A 107 -16.21 -8.70 0.93
CA SER A 107 -15.39 -7.52 0.65
C SER A 107 -16.13 -6.45 -0.17
N GLU A 108 -15.67 -5.20 -0.10
CA GLU A 108 -16.18 -4.07 -0.90
C GLU A 108 -17.68 -3.78 -0.70
N ASN A 109 -18.20 -3.95 0.52
CA ASN A 109 -19.64 -3.87 0.80
C ASN A 109 -20.06 -2.71 1.70
N ARG A 110 -19.15 -1.81 2.07
CA ARG A 110 -19.42 -0.63 2.91
C ARG A 110 -20.11 -0.99 4.23
N LEU A 111 -19.69 -2.11 4.84
CA LEU A 111 -20.33 -2.63 6.05
C LEU A 111 -20.27 -1.67 7.24
N GLY A 112 -19.20 -0.89 7.35
CA GLY A 112 -19.01 0.10 8.42
C GLY A 112 -19.11 -0.49 9.83
N GLY A 113 -19.30 0.36 10.84
CA GLY A 113 -19.28 -0.07 12.24
C GLY A 113 -20.39 -1.05 12.62
N LYS A 114 -21.58 -0.92 12.02
CA LYS A 114 -22.71 -1.82 12.29
C LYS A 114 -22.40 -3.23 11.77
N GLY A 115 -21.94 -3.36 10.53
CA GLY A 115 -21.56 -4.66 9.97
C GLY A 115 -20.36 -5.26 10.69
N ALA A 116 -19.35 -4.46 11.03
CA ALA A 116 -18.19 -4.91 11.82
C ALA A 116 -18.62 -5.53 13.16
N LYS A 117 -19.43 -4.81 13.95
CA LYS A 117 -19.94 -5.31 15.23
C LYS A 117 -20.71 -6.62 15.07
N SER A 118 -21.63 -6.69 14.11
CA SER A 118 -22.45 -7.88 13.92
C SER A 118 -21.64 -9.09 13.47
N LEU A 119 -20.69 -8.91 12.55
CA LEU A 119 -19.82 -9.99 12.06
C LEU A 119 -18.85 -10.46 13.15
N CYS A 120 -18.18 -9.55 13.85
CA CYS A 120 -17.28 -9.91 14.95
C CYS A 120 -18.02 -10.65 16.07
N ASN A 121 -19.20 -10.19 16.48
CA ASN A 121 -20.04 -10.89 17.45
C ASN A 121 -20.59 -12.23 16.95
N MET A 122 -20.55 -12.50 15.64
CA MET A 122 -20.85 -13.82 15.08
C MET A 122 -19.60 -14.69 15.16
N LEU A 123 -18.43 -14.16 14.81
CA LEU A 123 -17.16 -14.89 14.83
C LEU A 123 -16.77 -15.43 16.21
N THR A 124 -17.19 -14.79 17.31
CA THR A 124 -16.98 -15.31 18.67
C THR A 124 -17.70 -16.64 18.94
N THR A 125 -18.79 -16.90 18.22
CA THR A 125 -19.63 -18.10 18.42
C THR A 125 -19.61 -19.06 17.24
N ASN A 126 -19.27 -18.58 16.05
CA ASN A 126 -19.21 -19.39 14.85
C ASN A 126 -18.04 -20.37 14.91
N THR A 127 -18.34 -21.64 14.63
CA THR A 127 -17.37 -22.74 14.73
C THR A 127 -17.01 -23.35 13.37
N THR A 128 -17.47 -22.75 12.27
CA THR A 128 -17.42 -23.36 10.93
C THR A 128 -16.57 -22.59 9.93
N LEU A 129 -16.59 -21.25 9.98
CA LEU A 129 -15.80 -20.41 9.11
C LEU A 129 -14.31 -20.61 9.36
N LYS A 130 -13.59 -20.82 8.25
CA LYS A 130 -12.14 -20.96 8.21
C LYS A 130 -11.52 -19.74 7.52
N ASN A 131 -12.17 -19.24 6.47
CA ASN A 131 -11.64 -18.17 5.64
C ASN A 131 -12.66 -17.05 5.54
N ILE A 132 -12.24 -15.82 5.84
CA ILE A 132 -13.10 -14.65 5.74
C ILE A 132 -12.37 -13.49 5.07
N ASN A 133 -12.98 -12.97 4.01
CA ASN A 133 -12.54 -11.74 3.35
C ASN A 133 -13.48 -10.57 3.71
N LEU A 134 -12.90 -9.60 4.42
CA LEU A 134 -13.54 -8.40 4.92
C LEU A 134 -12.90 -7.11 4.35
N SER A 135 -12.12 -7.21 3.28
CA SER A 135 -11.45 -6.04 2.70
C SER A 135 -12.44 -4.99 2.19
N GLY A 136 -12.04 -3.71 2.15
CA GLY A 136 -12.87 -2.69 1.47
C GLY A 136 -14.19 -2.34 2.17
N ASN A 137 -14.24 -2.41 3.51
CA ASN A 137 -15.49 -2.30 4.26
C ASN A 137 -15.60 -1.08 5.18
N LEU A 138 -14.69 -0.12 5.03
CA LEU A 138 -14.65 1.15 5.77
C LEU A 138 -14.52 0.93 7.29
N PHE A 139 -13.70 -0.05 7.69
CA PHE A 139 -13.41 -0.28 9.10
C PHE A 139 -12.28 0.64 9.57
N SER A 140 -12.56 1.47 10.56
CA SER A 140 -11.58 2.37 11.18
C SER A 140 -11.23 1.94 12.61
N ASP A 141 -10.35 2.70 13.26
CA ASP A 141 -9.90 2.48 14.65
C ASP A 141 -11.04 2.25 15.66
N HIS A 142 -12.18 2.92 15.47
CA HIS A 142 -13.34 2.79 16.34
C HIS A 142 -13.91 1.36 16.39
N HIS A 143 -13.63 0.56 15.35
CA HIS A 143 -14.15 -0.80 15.23
C HIS A 143 -13.12 -1.85 15.64
N ALA A 144 -11.85 -1.48 15.85
CA ALA A 144 -10.77 -2.41 16.15
C ALA A 144 -11.05 -3.27 17.39
N GLY A 145 -11.74 -2.72 18.39
CA GLY A 145 -12.13 -3.45 19.59
C GLY A 145 -13.03 -4.66 19.32
N TYR A 146 -13.88 -4.61 18.29
CA TYR A 146 -14.69 -5.77 17.89
C TYR A 146 -13.82 -6.90 17.32
N PHE A 147 -12.76 -6.55 16.59
CA PHE A 147 -11.82 -7.54 16.04
C PHE A 147 -10.94 -8.16 17.12
N LEU A 148 -10.57 -7.40 18.16
CA LEU A 148 -9.91 -7.95 19.34
C LEU A 148 -10.75 -9.05 19.98
N GLU A 149 -11.99 -8.74 20.36
CA GLU A 149 -12.90 -9.73 20.96
C GLU A 149 -13.09 -10.96 20.04
N ALA A 150 -13.35 -10.72 18.74
CA ALA A 150 -13.55 -11.80 17.79
C ALA A 150 -12.32 -12.70 17.62
N PHE A 151 -11.11 -12.14 17.51
CA PHE A 151 -9.90 -12.94 17.28
C PHE A 151 -9.41 -13.65 18.55
N SER A 152 -9.61 -13.06 19.73
CA SER A 152 -9.24 -13.70 20.99
C SER A 152 -10.14 -14.89 21.34
N GLU A 153 -11.42 -14.85 20.94
CA GLU A 153 -12.37 -15.95 21.20
C GLU A 153 -12.48 -16.95 20.05
N ASN A 154 -12.27 -16.52 18.80
CA ASN A 154 -12.39 -17.43 17.66
C ASN A 154 -11.22 -18.41 17.61
N SER A 155 -11.57 -19.69 17.50
CA SER A 155 -10.58 -20.78 17.47
C SER A 155 -10.55 -21.53 16.13
N ARG A 156 -11.17 -21.02 15.07
CA ARG A 156 -11.38 -21.75 13.79
C ARG A 156 -10.82 -21.07 12.56
N LEU A 157 -10.81 -19.74 12.53
CA LEU A 157 -10.31 -18.97 11.40
C LEU A 157 -8.83 -19.30 11.15
N LYS A 158 -8.52 -19.45 9.87
CA LYS A 158 -7.19 -19.74 9.32
C LYS A 158 -6.71 -18.59 8.45
N TYR A 159 -7.60 -18.03 7.64
CA TYR A 159 -7.34 -16.89 6.78
C TYR A 159 -8.27 -15.74 7.11
N VAL A 160 -7.70 -14.56 7.30
CA VAL A 160 -8.45 -13.31 7.47
C VAL A 160 -7.88 -12.23 6.58
N ASN A 161 -8.74 -11.59 5.78
CA ASN A 161 -8.36 -10.41 5.01
C ASN A 161 -9.10 -9.17 5.52
N LEU A 162 -8.33 -8.20 6.01
CA LEU A 162 -8.76 -6.88 6.49
C LEU A 162 -8.13 -5.75 5.69
N SER A 163 -7.60 -6.04 4.51
CA SER A 163 -6.98 -5.05 3.64
C SER A 163 -7.96 -3.98 3.16
N HIS A 164 -7.45 -2.89 2.59
CA HIS A 164 -8.29 -1.83 2.00
C HIS A 164 -9.35 -1.27 2.97
N ASN A 165 -9.02 -1.19 4.25
CA ASN A 165 -9.84 -0.56 5.28
C ASN A 165 -9.20 0.75 5.75
N GLU A 166 -9.72 1.31 6.83
CA GLU A 166 -9.31 2.60 7.38
C GLU A 166 -8.63 2.46 8.74
N PHE A 167 -8.04 1.30 9.04
CA PHE A 167 -7.30 1.08 10.28
C PHE A 167 -6.03 1.94 10.29
N SER A 168 -5.77 2.62 11.39
CA SER A 168 -4.63 3.50 11.58
C SER A 168 -3.87 3.15 12.85
N ASP A 169 -3.07 4.09 13.36
CA ASP A 169 -2.14 3.85 14.46
C ASP A 169 -2.83 3.40 15.76
N ASN A 170 -4.07 3.81 16.06
CA ASN A 170 -4.71 3.31 17.28
C ASN A 170 -5.19 1.88 17.11
N ALA A 171 -5.67 1.51 15.91
CA ALA A 171 -5.99 0.13 15.60
C ALA A 171 -4.76 -0.77 15.66
N ALA A 172 -3.55 -0.26 15.35
CA ALA A 172 -2.30 -1.04 15.43
C ALA A 172 -2.08 -1.65 16.82
N ILE A 173 -2.45 -0.92 17.88
CA ILE A 173 -2.32 -1.38 19.28
C ILE A 173 -3.30 -2.52 19.53
N VAL A 174 -4.56 -2.30 19.18
CA VAL A 174 -5.67 -3.23 19.45
C VAL A 174 -5.54 -4.51 18.61
N LEU A 175 -5.26 -4.37 17.32
CA LEU A 175 -5.04 -5.50 16.42
C LEU A 175 -3.72 -6.22 16.73
N GLY A 176 -2.68 -5.51 17.17
CA GLY A 176 -1.45 -6.13 17.66
C GLY A 176 -1.73 -7.06 18.84
N GLN A 177 -2.52 -6.62 19.82
CA GLN A 177 -2.96 -7.46 20.92
C GLN A 177 -3.82 -8.64 20.44
N ALA A 178 -4.79 -8.39 19.54
CA ALA A 178 -5.65 -9.43 18.98
C ALA A 178 -4.86 -10.54 18.28
N ILE A 179 -3.84 -10.15 17.50
CA ILE A 179 -2.93 -11.08 16.83
C ILE A 179 -2.11 -11.83 17.87
N ALA A 180 -1.59 -11.17 18.91
CA ALA A 180 -0.80 -11.85 19.94
C ALA A 180 -1.58 -12.95 20.67
N GLU A 181 -2.88 -12.72 20.92
CA GLU A 181 -3.76 -13.64 21.66
C GLU A 181 -4.33 -14.76 20.78
N ASN A 182 -4.41 -14.57 19.46
CA ASN A 182 -5.01 -15.57 18.58
C ASN A 182 -4.07 -16.77 18.31
N GLU A 183 -4.57 -17.98 18.55
CA GLU A 183 -3.79 -19.22 18.38
C GLU A 183 -4.20 -20.04 17.14
N THR A 184 -4.86 -19.44 16.14
CA THR A 184 -5.48 -20.22 15.07
C THR A 184 -5.29 -19.69 13.66
N ILE A 185 -5.27 -18.37 13.48
CA ILE A 185 -5.03 -17.68 12.21
C ILE A 185 -3.60 -17.97 11.76
N GLU A 186 -3.47 -18.40 10.51
CA GLU A 186 -2.19 -18.73 9.87
C GLU A 186 -1.83 -17.69 8.80
N GLU A 187 -2.83 -17.02 8.21
CA GLU A 187 -2.65 -16.02 7.16
C GLU A 187 -3.50 -14.78 7.44
N LEU A 188 -2.86 -13.61 7.45
CA LEU A 188 -3.52 -12.34 7.73
C LEU A 188 -3.11 -11.25 6.74
N ASP A 189 -4.09 -10.64 6.08
CA ASP A 189 -3.87 -9.48 5.22
C ASP A 189 -4.36 -8.19 5.90
N LEU A 190 -3.43 -7.28 6.14
CA LEU A 190 -3.64 -5.94 6.70
C LEU A 190 -3.13 -4.84 5.73
N SER A 191 -2.90 -5.18 4.47
CA SER A 191 -2.40 -4.25 3.46
C SER A 191 -3.40 -3.13 3.15
N TRP A 192 -2.90 -2.02 2.59
CA TRP A 192 -3.74 -0.88 2.23
C TRP A 192 -4.60 -0.38 3.40
N ASN A 193 -3.95 -0.15 4.54
CA ASN A 193 -4.51 0.56 5.68
C ASN A 193 -3.60 1.78 5.96
N PHE A 194 -3.68 2.35 7.15
CA PHE A 194 -3.00 3.58 7.56
C PHE A 194 -2.11 3.37 8.79
N PHE A 195 -1.51 2.19 8.98
CA PHE A 195 -0.56 1.92 10.07
C PHE A 195 0.77 2.66 9.85
N ARG A 196 0.85 3.92 10.28
CA ARG A 196 1.95 4.86 9.96
C ARG A 196 2.78 5.19 11.20
N ARG A 197 4.08 4.84 11.17
CA ARG A 197 5.14 5.41 12.03
C ARG A 197 4.99 5.23 13.55
N GLY A 198 3.96 5.80 14.19
CA GLY A 198 3.88 5.97 15.65
C GLY A 198 3.59 4.69 16.42
N ASN A 199 2.64 3.87 15.97
CA ASN A 199 2.18 2.67 16.70
C ASN A 199 2.38 1.35 15.95
N THR A 200 3.01 1.37 14.78
CA THR A 200 3.39 0.15 14.03
C THR A 200 4.23 -0.80 14.88
N LEU A 201 5.01 -0.27 15.84
CA LEU A 201 5.75 -1.08 16.81
C LEU A 201 4.85 -2.04 17.59
N LYS A 202 3.67 -1.60 18.04
CA LYS A 202 2.75 -2.44 18.83
C LYS A 202 2.13 -3.55 17.99
N LEU A 203 1.82 -3.25 16.74
CA LEU A 203 1.42 -4.27 15.77
C LEU A 203 2.54 -5.31 15.58
N CYS A 204 3.78 -4.87 15.37
CA CYS A 204 4.95 -5.74 15.19
C CYS A 204 5.28 -6.57 16.44
N GLU A 205 5.15 -6.00 17.64
CA GLU A 205 5.29 -6.71 18.92
C GLU A 205 4.29 -7.86 19.02
N GLY A 206 3.03 -7.62 18.66
CA GLY A 206 1.98 -8.64 18.69
C GLY A 206 2.21 -9.76 17.67
N ILE A 207 2.60 -9.41 16.45
CA ILE A 207 2.95 -10.39 15.40
C ILE A 207 4.15 -11.25 15.85
N SER A 208 5.18 -10.63 16.41
CA SER A 208 6.38 -11.36 16.84
C SER A 208 6.18 -12.24 18.08
N SER A 209 5.15 -11.99 18.90
CA SER A 209 4.75 -12.90 19.97
C SER A 209 3.82 -14.04 19.52
N ASN A 210 3.25 -13.96 18.31
CA ASN A 210 2.29 -14.94 17.85
C ASN A 210 2.97 -16.29 17.48
N CYS A 211 2.36 -17.40 17.89
CA CYS A 211 2.93 -18.73 17.75
C CYS A 211 2.37 -19.55 16.56
N ARG A 212 1.56 -18.94 15.68
CA ARG A 212 0.77 -19.63 14.65
C ARG A 212 0.75 -18.96 13.27
N LEU A 213 0.88 -17.63 13.24
CA LEU A 213 0.83 -16.83 12.04
C LEU A 213 2.05 -17.14 11.17
N LYS A 214 1.78 -17.60 9.95
CA LYS A 214 2.79 -17.98 8.95
C LYS A 214 2.95 -16.91 7.89
N GLU A 215 1.87 -16.24 7.52
CA GLU A 215 1.89 -15.25 6.47
C GLU A 215 1.22 -13.96 6.92
N ILE A 216 1.89 -12.84 6.69
CA ILE A 216 1.31 -11.52 6.90
C ILE A 216 1.61 -10.57 5.76
N ASN A 217 0.56 -9.93 5.26
CA ASN A 217 0.66 -8.85 4.29
C ASN A 217 0.42 -7.50 4.97
N LEU A 218 1.46 -6.67 5.00
CA LEU A 218 1.49 -5.31 5.57
C LEU A 218 1.77 -4.26 4.48
N ALA A 219 1.67 -4.62 3.19
CA ALA A 219 1.94 -3.71 2.09
C ALA A 219 1.06 -2.45 2.11
N MET A 220 1.49 -1.38 1.44
CA MET A 220 0.67 -0.16 1.24
C MET A 220 0.16 0.52 2.54
N ASN A 221 0.89 0.47 3.65
CA ASN A 221 0.51 1.11 4.91
C ASN A 221 1.25 2.43 5.20
N GLY A 222 2.38 2.66 4.52
CA GLY A 222 3.19 3.86 4.68
C GLY A 222 4.04 3.87 5.96
N PHE A 223 4.57 2.71 6.35
CA PHE A 223 5.39 2.51 7.55
C PHE A 223 6.54 3.52 7.69
N GLY A 224 7.22 3.85 6.58
CA GLY A 224 8.48 4.59 6.59
C GLY A 224 9.59 3.85 7.33
N ASP A 225 10.69 4.54 7.62
CA ASP A 225 11.86 3.94 8.28
C ASP A 225 11.58 3.56 9.75
N GLU A 226 10.70 4.29 10.44
CA GLU A 226 10.30 3.96 11.82
C GLU A 226 9.54 2.63 11.89
N GLY A 227 8.58 2.40 10.98
CA GLY A 227 7.91 1.10 10.90
C GLY A 227 8.85 0.00 10.39
N ALA A 228 9.84 0.31 9.54
CA ALA A 228 10.87 -0.65 9.14
C ALA A 228 11.78 -1.08 10.31
N LEU A 229 12.09 -0.17 11.25
CA LEU A 229 12.77 -0.53 12.50
C LEU A 229 11.92 -1.49 13.35
N ALA A 230 10.61 -1.24 13.44
CA ALA A 230 9.70 -2.17 14.13
C ALA A 230 9.64 -3.54 13.45
N VAL A 231 9.64 -3.59 12.12
CA VAL A 231 9.75 -4.85 11.36
C VAL A 231 11.09 -5.54 11.62
N ALA A 232 12.19 -4.80 11.70
CA ALA A 232 13.49 -5.38 12.05
C ALA A 232 13.46 -6.05 13.43
N GLU A 233 12.82 -5.45 14.43
CA GLU A 233 12.62 -6.08 15.75
C GLU A 233 11.67 -7.28 15.71
N LEU A 234 10.63 -7.24 14.86
CA LEU A 234 9.75 -8.38 14.63
C LEU A 234 10.55 -9.58 14.10
N LEU A 235 11.40 -9.35 13.09
CA LEU A 235 12.19 -10.40 12.45
C LEU A 235 13.15 -11.07 13.43
N LYS A 236 13.78 -10.33 14.33
CA LYS A 236 14.67 -10.91 15.35
C LYS A 236 13.96 -11.87 16.34
N ARG A 237 12.64 -11.76 16.46
CA ARG A 237 11.86 -12.45 17.50
C ARG A 237 10.91 -13.53 16.95
N SER A 238 10.38 -13.33 15.75
CA SER A 238 9.39 -14.24 15.17
C SER A 238 10.06 -15.53 14.68
N THR A 239 9.52 -16.67 15.12
CA THR A 239 9.99 -18.02 14.76
C THR A 239 8.98 -18.79 13.90
N THR A 240 7.82 -18.19 13.62
CA THR A 240 6.66 -18.83 12.98
C THR A 240 6.30 -18.19 11.65
N LEU A 241 6.70 -16.94 11.43
CA LEU A 241 6.38 -16.19 10.22
C LEU A 241 7.30 -16.61 9.07
N TYR A 242 6.71 -17.13 8.01
CA TYR A 242 7.39 -17.63 6.81
C TYR A 242 7.27 -16.66 5.63
N VAL A 243 6.19 -15.88 5.55
CA VAL A 243 5.95 -14.92 4.48
C VAL A 243 5.64 -13.55 5.07
N LEU A 244 6.44 -12.56 4.70
CA LEU A 244 6.24 -11.17 5.07
C LEU A 244 6.20 -10.30 3.82
N ASP A 245 5.10 -9.59 3.62
CA ASP A 245 5.01 -8.53 2.61
C ASP A 245 4.93 -7.15 3.26
N ILE A 246 5.92 -6.31 2.97
CA ILE A 246 6.03 -4.91 3.39
C ILE A 246 6.27 -4.00 2.19
N SER A 247 5.81 -4.41 0.99
CA SER A 247 5.93 -3.64 -0.23
C SER A 247 5.18 -2.31 -0.15
N TYR A 248 5.62 -1.30 -0.92
CA TYR A 248 4.96 0.02 -0.97
C TYR A 248 4.74 0.72 0.39
N ASN A 249 5.71 0.62 1.30
CA ASN A 249 5.63 1.20 2.63
C ASN A 249 6.45 2.47 2.83
N ARG A 250 7.01 3.04 1.74
CA ARG A 250 7.88 4.23 1.77
C ARG A 250 9.12 4.02 2.63
N ILE A 251 9.62 2.79 2.69
CA ILE A 251 10.85 2.42 3.39
C ILE A 251 12.03 2.95 2.58
N SER A 252 12.96 3.65 3.22
CA SER A 252 14.16 4.17 2.56
C SER A 252 15.35 3.22 2.76
N GLN A 253 16.53 3.65 2.32
CA GLN A 253 17.79 2.96 2.63
C GLN A 253 17.95 2.69 4.13
N ILE A 254 17.54 3.63 5.01
CA ILE A 254 17.74 3.50 6.47
C ILE A 254 16.96 2.29 7.00
N GLY A 255 15.67 2.19 6.66
CA GLY A 255 14.84 1.06 7.04
C GLY A 255 15.31 -0.25 6.40
N ALA A 256 15.75 -0.23 5.15
CA ALA A 256 16.32 -1.41 4.50
C ALA A 256 17.58 -1.92 5.21
N THR A 257 18.50 -1.04 5.61
CA THR A 257 19.69 -1.41 6.39
C THR A 257 19.31 -2.07 7.72
N ALA A 258 18.29 -1.56 8.41
CA ALA A 258 17.83 -2.15 9.65
C ALA A 258 17.26 -3.57 9.44
N ILE A 259 16.43 -3.74 8.41
CA ILE A 259 15.86 -5.05 8.04
C ILE A 259 16.97 -6.02 7.63
N GLY A 260 17.89 -5.60 6.77
CA GLY A 260 19.01 -6.43 6.30
C GLY A 260 19.85 -6.98 7.46
N LYS A 261 20.17 -6.13 8.45
CA LYS A 261 20.89 -6.55 9.66
C LYS A 261 20.09 -7.50 10.56
N ALA A 262 18.76 -7.38 10.58
CA ALA A 262 17.91 -8.25 11.40
C ALA A 262 17.81 -9.67 10.83
N LEU A 263 18.06 -9.87 9.54
CA LEU A 263 17.99 -11.19 8.90
C LEU A 263 19.01 -12.19 9.46
N ASP A 264 20.12 -11.74 10.05
CA ASP A 264 21.12 -12.62 10.70
C ASP A 264 20.54 -13.36 11.93
N GLN A 265 19.49 -12.79 12.52
CA GLN A 265 18.84 -13.28 13.74
C GLN A 265 17.50 -13.99 13.45
N ASN A 266 17.18 -14.22 12.18
CA ASN A 266 15.94 -14.88 11.78
C ASN A 266 16.22 -16.14 10.96
N ASP A 267 15.74 -17.27 11.47
CA ASP A 267 15.86 -18.60 10.86
C ASP A 267 14.48 -19.17 10.39
N ALA A 268 13.46 -18.33 10.36
CA ALA A 268 12.08 -18.71 10.06
C ALA A 268 11.57 -18.14 8.72
N LEU A 269 11.89 -16.90 8.37
CA LEU A 269 11.35 -16.24 7.20
C LEU A 269 11.87 -16.88 5.91
N ARG A 270 10.94 -17.27 5.03
CA ARG A 270 11.24 -17.87 3.73
C ARG A 270 11.02 -16.90 2.58
N THR A 271 10.00 -16.06 2.69
CA THR A 271 9.66 -15.05 1.67
C THR A 271 9.64 -13.66 2.28
N LEU A 272 10.45 -12.75 1.73
CA LEU A 272 10.40 -11.33 2.03
C LEU A 272 10.05 -10.55 0.77
N ARG A 273 8.90 -9.87 0.78
CA ARG A 273 8.53 -8.88 -0.25
C ARG A 273 8.69 -7.49 0.32
N ILE A 274 9.61 -6.72 -0.25
CA ILE A 274 9.90 -5.34 0.16
C ILE A 274 9.97 -4.41 -1.07
N GLY A 275 9.50 -4.88 -2.22
CA GLY A 275 9.46 -4.15 -3.47
C GLY A 275 8.68 -2.82 -3.38
N HIS A 276 8.88 -1.98 -4.40
CA HIS A 276 8.23 -0.69 -4.55
C HIS A 276 8.39 0.24 -3.34
N ASN A 277 9.52 0.12 -2.66
CA ASN A 277 9.98 1.05 -1.64
C ASN A 277 11.19 1.85 -2.18
N PRO A 278 11.35 3.13 -1.77
CA PRO A 278 12.50 3.94 -2.16
C PRO A 278 13.80 3.54 -1.43
N LEU A 279 14.16 2.25 -1.49
CA LEU A 279 15.34 1.68 -0.81
C LEU A 279 16.66 2.26 -1.38
N GLY A 280 16.64 2.58 -2.68
CA GLY A 280 17.84 2.87 -3.46
C GLY A 280 18.75 1.63 -3.62
N VAL A 281 19.75 1.76 -4.48
CA VAL A 281 20.72 0.68 -4.76
C VAL A 281 21.42 0.21 -3.48
N ALA A 282 21.81 1.15 -2.62
CA ALA A 282 22.50 0.82 -1.37
C ALA A 282 21.59 0.05 -0.41
N GLY A 283 20.32 0.44 -0.25
CA GLY A 283 19.37 -0.30 0.58
C GLY A 283 19.11 -1.72 0.04
N ALA A 284 19.00 -1.86 -1.28
CA ALA A 284 18.87 -3.18 -1.92
C ALA A 284 20.08 -4.09 -1.63
N LYS A 285 21.30 -3.56 -1.73
CA LYS A 285 22.53 -4.30 -1.40
C LYS A 285 22.59 -4.71 0.08
N GLU A 286 22.14 -3.86 1.00
CA GLU A 286 22.09 -4.18 2.43
C GLU A 286 21.13 -5.34 2.74
N ILE A 287 19.95 -5.38 2.09
CA ILE A 287 19.04 -6.53 2.21
C ILE A 287 19.68 -7.78 1.63
N LEU A 288 20.33 -7.68 0.47
CA LEU A 288 20.98 -8.80 -0.20
C LEU A 288 22.13 -9.38 0.64
N GLN A 289 22.93 -8.52 1.28
CA GLN A 289 23.94 -8.92 2.25
C GLN A 289 23.30 -9.64 3.44
N GLY A 290 22.15 -9.15 3.91
CA GLY A 290 21.36 -9.79 4.97
C GLY A 290 20.91 -11.21 4.63
N VAL A 291 20.51 -11.46 3.37
CA VAL A 291 20.19 -12.81 2.90
C VAL A 291 21.43 -13.71 2.85
N GLY A 292 22.61 -13.14 2.66
CA GLY A 292 23.89 -13.85 2.69
C GLY A 292 24.28 -14.44 4.05
N TYR A 293 23.73 -13.96 5.16
CA TYR A 293 24.07 -14.46 6.50
C TYR A 293 23.73 -15.93 6.70
N GLU A 294 24.59 -16.69 7.39
CA GLU A 294 24.47 -18.15 7.51
C GLU A 294 23.13 -18.62 8.08
N ASN A 295 22.59 -17.90 9.07
CA ASN A 295 21.31 -18.23 9.71
C ASN A 295 20.08 -17.85 8.86
N CYS A 296 20.25 -17.00 7.85
CA CYS A 296 19.16 -16.55 7.01
C CYS A 296 18.78 -17.62 5.98
N VAL A 297 17.50 -17.96 5.96
CA VAL A 297 16.90 -19.07 5.19
C VAL A 297 15.83 -18.60 4.19
N ILE A 298 15.89 -17.32 3.81
CA ILE A 298 15.03 -16.76 2.77
C ILE A 298 15.31 -17.48 1.43
N THR A 299 14.25 -18.00 0.82
CA THR A 299 14.26 -18.64 -0.50
C THR A 299 13.68 -17.73 -1.57
N LEU A 300 12.90 -16.71 -1.20
CA LEU A 300 12.35 -15.71 -2.11
C LEU A 300 12.53 -14.29 -1.55
N LEU A 301 13.31 -13.48 -2.24
CA LEU A 301 13.44 -12.05 -1.97
C LEU A 301 12.86 -11.26 -3.15
N ASP A 302 11.78 -10.51 -2.90
CA ASP A 302 11.15 -9.67 -3.91
C ASP A 302 11.47 -8.18 -3.67
N LEU A 303 12.32 -7.64 -4.55
CA LEU A 303 12.72 -6.24 -4.68
C LEU A 303 12.16 -5.61 -5.98
N SER A 304 11.02 -6.09 -6.47
CA SER A 304 10.35 -5.51 -7.64
C SER A 304 10.19 -4.00 -7.51
N GLY A 305 10.41 -3.26 -8.59
CA GLY A 305 10.32 -1.79 -8.59
C GLY A 305 11.44 -1.05 -7.84
N VAL A 306 12.49 -1.75 -7.39
CA VAL A 306 13.72 -1.12 -6.85
C VAL A 306 14.78 -1.04 -7.93
N GLU A 307 15.37 0.14 -8.11
CA GLU A 307 16.52 0.35 -9.02
C GLU A 307 17.79 -0.26 -8.42
N VAL A 308 18.51 -1.02 -9.24
CA VAL A 308 19.75 -1.71 -8.84
C VAL A 308 20.87 -1.42 -9.84
N ASP A 309 22.13 -1.58 -9.44
CA ASP A 309 23.29 -1.39 -10.32
C ASP A 309 23.94 -2.71 -10.73
N LYS A 310 25.01 -2.62 -11.52
CA LYS A 310 25.78 -3.79 -11.97
C LYS A 310 26.36 -4.59 -10.79
N GLU A 311 26.88 -3.91 -9.77
CA GLU A 311 27.46 -4.55 -8.59
C GLU A 311 26.41 -5.36 -7.82
N PHE A 312 25.20 -4.84 -7.64
CA PHE A 312 24.09 -5.59 -7.04
C PHE A 312 23.84 -6.91 -7.80
N ARG A 313 23.87 -6.88 -9.14
CA ARG A 313 23.66 -8.08 -9.96
C ARG A 313 24.77 -9.11 -9.78
N GLU A 314 26.01 -8.66 -9.64
CA GLU A 314 27.16 -9.54 -9.37
C GLU A 314 27.03 -10.20 -7.98
N ILE A 315 26.64 -9.44 -6.96
CA ILE A 315 26.37 -9.98 -5.60
C ILE A 315 25.20 -10.98 -5.65
N LYS A 316 24.11 -10.64 -6.36
CA LYS A 316 22.94 -11.51 -6.53
C LYS A 316 23.36 -12.85 -7.13
N GLN A 317 24.12 -12.82 -8.22
CA GLN A 317 24.57 -14.03 -8.89
C GLN A 317 25.39 -14.92 -7.95
N SER A 318 26.36 -14.34 -7.24
CA SER A 318 27.17 -15.07 -6.26
C SER A 318 26.31 -15.68 -5.13
N LEU A 319 25.29 -14.95 -4.68
CA LEU A 319 24.36 -15.43 -3.66
C LEU A 319 23.50 -16.61 -4.17
N GLU A 320 22.97 -16.53 -5.38
CA GLU A 320 22.16 -17.60 -5.99
C GLU A 320 23.00 -18.86 -6.34
N GLU A 321 24.31 -18.71 -6.53
CA GLU A 321 25.24 -19.84 -6.70
C GLU A 321 25.57 -20.54 -5.36
N THR A 322 25.49 -19.81 -4.25
CA THR A 322 25.88 -20.32 -2.91
C THR A 322 24.70 -20.71 -2.04
N LYS A 323 23.50 -20.17 -2.32
CA LYS A 323 22.26 -20.43 -1.59
C LYS A 323 21.10 -20.66 -2.55
N GLU A 324 20.17 -21.52 -2.15
CA GLU A 324 18.90 -21.71 -2.86
C GLU A 324 17.96 -20.53 -2.57
N VAL A 325 18.20 -19.41 -3.25
CA VAL A 325 17.39 -18.20 -3.17
C VAL A 325 17.04 -17.70 -4.56
N ASN A 326 15.83 -17.17 -4.72
CA ASN A 326 15.39 -16.45 -5.90
C ASN A 326 15.25 -14.97 -5.55
N VAL A 327 16.04 -14.11 -6.20
CA VAL A 327 15.96 -12.66 -5.99
C VAL A 327 15.32 -11.98 -7.20
N ILE A 328 14.14 -11.41 -7.00
CA ILE A 328 13.45 -10.59 -8.01
C ILE A 328 13.84 -9.13 -7.76
N HIS A 329 14.16 -8.37 -8.81
CA HIS A 329 14.51 -6.96 -8.69
C HIS A 329 13.95 -6.13 -9.86
N GLY A 330 13.91 -4.80 -9.68
CA GLY A 330 13.53 -3.86 -10.73
C GLY A 330 14.61 -3.63 -11.78
N VAL A 331 14.58 -2.43 -12.38
CA VAL A 331 15.46 -2.08 -13.50
C VAL A 331 16.92 -2.02 -13.05
N VAL A 332 17.82 -2.57 -13.88
CA VAL A 332 19.27 -2.43 -13.69
C VAL A 332 19.74 -1.14 -14.37
N LEU A 333 20.29 -0.22 -13.58
CA LEU A 333 21.00 0.96 -14.06
C LEU A 333 22.30 0.50 -14.71
N SER A 334 22.31 0.41 -16.04
CA SER A 334 23.54 0.24 -16.81
C SER A 334 24.35 1.53 -16.77
N ASP A 335 25.68 1.44 -16.67
CA ASP A 335 26.58 2.58 -16.80
C ASP A 335 26.27 3.36 -18.08
N TYR A 336 25.50 4.44 -17.99
CA TYR A 336 25.43 5.44 -19.06
C TYR A 336 26.76 6.20 -19.03
N VAL A 337 27.80 5.60 -19.59
CA VAL A 337 28.98 6.34 -20.01
C VAL A 337 28.52 7.23 -21.16
N ILE A 338 28.21 8.50 -20.86
CA ILE A 338 28.13 9.53 -21.88
C ILE A 338 29.50 9.52 -22.56
N LYS A 339 29.58 8.96 -23.77
CA LYS A 339 30.75 9.11 -24.64
C LYS A 339 30.83 10.57 -25.03
N VAL A 340 31.49 11.38 -24.20
CA VAL A 340 31.93 12.71 -24.58
C VAL A 340 32.88 12.50 -25.76
N LYS A 341 32.41 12.78 -26.97
CA LYS A 341 33.28 12.82 -28.15
C LYS A 341 34.34 13.89 -27.88
N PRO A 342 35.65 13.61 -28.04
CA PRO A 342 36.67 14.63 -27.86
C PRO A 342 36.40 15.76 -28.88
N LYS A 343 36.16 16.97 -28.37
CA LYS A 343 36.10 18.18 -29.21
C LYS A 343 37.47 18.32 -29.87
N LYS A 344 37.51 18.31 -31.20
CA LYS A 344 38.70 18.65 -31.98
C LYS A 344 39.12 20.08 -31.63
N GLU A 345 40.29 20.22 -31.03
CA GLU A 345 40.94 21.51 -30.81
C GLU A 345 41.20 22.17 -32.17
N LYS A 346 40.78 23.43 -32.30
CA LYS A 346 41.31 24.34 -33.31
C LYS A 346 42.30 25.26 -32.62
N GLU A 347 43.53 25.19 -33.09
CA GLU A 347 44.66 26.02 -32.72
C GLU A 347 44.30 27.52 -32.79
N HIS A 348 44.58 28.26 -31.71
CA HIS A 348 45.04 29.64 -31.83
C HIS A 348 46.11 29.93 -30.78
N MET A 349 47.20 30.45 -31.32
CA MET A 349 48.49 30.75 -30.70
C MET A 349 48.47 32.19 -30.17
N PHE A 350 48.62 32.40 -28.86
CA PHE A 350 49.34 33.51 -28.20
C PHE A 350 49.27 33.33 -26.68
N GLY A 351 50.42 33.42 -26.00
CA GLY A 351 50.57 33.08 -24.59
C GLY A 351 50.28 34.22 -23.60
N ALA A 352 49.67 33.86 -22.47
CA ALA A 352 49.92 34.31 -21.10
C ALA A 352 48.89 33.61 -20.17
N PRO A 353 49.22 33.31 -18.89
CA PRO A 353 48.37 32.49 -18.03
C PRO A 353 47.13 33.28 -17.59
N VAL A 354 45.95 32.82 -17.99
CA VAL A 354 44.68 33.39 -17.51
C VAL A 354 44.18 32.52 -16.37
N ALA A 355 44.20 33.10 -15.17
CA ALA A 355 43.69 32.55 -13.93
C ALA A 355 42.23 32.06 -14.05
N GLU A 356 41.88 31.09 -13.21
CA GLU A 356 40.50 30.68 -12.92
C GLU A 356 39.58 31.91 -12.80
N LEU A 357 38.67 32.07 -13.76
CA LEU A 357 37.69 33.15 -13.83
C LEU A 357 36.28 32.59 -13.59
N ASP A 358 36.08 32.25 -12.32
CA ASP A 358 35.01 32.68 -11.42
C ASP A 358 33.52 32.51 -11.84
N SER A 359 33.01 31.28 -11.67
CA SER A 359 31.56 30.98 -11.56
C SER A 359 30.89 31.63 -10.33
N THR A 360 31.68 32.19 -9.41
CA THR A 360 31.21 32.83 -8.16
C THR A 360 30.57 34.20 -8.43
N ASN A 361 30.90 34.87 -9.54
CA ASN A 361 30.49 36.25 -9.81
C ASN A 361 28.99 36.40 -10.14
N ILE A 362 28.39 35.42 -10.85
CA ILE A 362 26.95 35.46 -11.20
C ILE A 362 26.07 35.12 -9.99
N LEU A 363 26.51 34.16 -9.16
CA LEU A 363 25.83 33.80 -7.92
C LEU A 363 25.88 34.91 -6.89
N GLN A 364 27.02 35.61 -6.78
CA GLN A 364 27.15 36.83 -5.98
C GLN A 364 26.23 37.95 -6.49
N THR A 365 26.10 38.11 -7.81
CA THR A 365 25.21 39.12 -8.41
C THR A 365 23.74 38.86 -8.08
N ILE A 366 23.27 37.61 -8.13
CA ILE A 366 21.90 37.22 -7.77
C ILE A 366 21.65 37.40 -6.26
N LYS A 367 22.64 37.05 -5.42
CA LYS A 367 22.59 37.21 -3.96
C LYS A 367 22.57 38.69 -3.54
N GLN A 368 23.36 39.54 -4.19
CA GLN A 368 23.39 40.98 -3.95
C GLN A 368 22.09 41.67 -4.36
N TYR A 369 21.48 41.27 -5.48
CA TYR A 369 20.18 41.80 -5.92
C TYR A 369 19.04 41.48 -4.94
N SER A 370 18.99 40.26 -4.38
CA SER A 370 18.00 39.87 -3.36
C SER A 370 18.15 40.71 -2.09
N GLN A 371 19.39 41.09 -1.72
CA GLN A 371 19.68 41.93 -0.56
C GLN A 371 19.34 43.42 -0.79
N GLU A 372 19.58 43.96 -1.97
CA GLU A 372 19.29 45.38 -2.30
C GLU A 372 17.79 45.69 -2.43
N LYS A 373 16.96 44.67 -2.70
CA LYS A 373 15.50 44.82 -2.89
C LYS A 373 14.64 44.38 -1.70
N ASP A 374 15.27 43.93 -0.61
CA ASP A 374 14.60 43.42 0.61
C ASP A 374 13.47 42.41 0.28
N ALA A 375 13.74 41.52 -0.69
CA ALA A 375 12.78 40.56 -1.21
C ALA A 375 13.33 39.13 -1.08
N ALA A 376 12.49 38.21 -0.62
CA ALA A 376 12.86 36.81 -0.52
C ALA A 376 13.16 36.26 -1.92
N LEU A 377 14.19 35.43 -2.03
CA LEU A 377 14.72 34.97 -3.31
C LEU A 377 13.67 34.18 -4.14
N GLY A 378 12.69 33.57 -3.46
CA GLY A 378 11.52 32.96 -4.08
C GLY A 378 10.60 33.96 -4.81
N ASP A 379 10.48 35.19 -4.32
CA ASP A 379 9.63 36.22 -4.93
C ASP A 379 10.19 36.71 -6.27
N VAL A 380 11.51 36.67 -6.43
CA VAL A 380 12.20 36.98 -7.69
C VAL A 380 11.81 35.97 -8.78
N PHE A 381 11.78 34.68 -8.46
CA PHE A 381 11.35 33.64 -9.40
C PHE A 381 9.85 33.69 -9.70
N VAL A 382 9.02 34.01 -8.71
CA VAL A 382 7.58 34.22 -8.91
C VAL A 382 7.30 35.38 -9.87
N GLY A 383 8.11 36.45 -9.82
CA GLY A 383 8.00 37.57 -10.75
C GLY A 383 8.37 37.22 -12.20
N MET A 384 9.23 36.21 -12.40
CA MET A 384 9.68 35.74 -13.71
C MET A 384 8.75 34.68 -14.32
N ASP A 385 8.04 33.91 -13.47
CA ASP A 385 7.05 32.93 -13.91
C ASP A 385 5.70 33.57 -14.24
N LYS A 386 5.61 34.10 -15.46
CA LYS A 386 4.37 34.68 -15.99
C LYS A 386 3.19 33.70 -16.02
N LYS A 387 3.45 32.38 -15.96
CA LYS A 387 2.44 31.32 -16.05
C LYS A 387 2.06 30.71 -14.69
N LYS A 388 2.76 31.07 -13.60
CA LYS A 388 2.56 30.58 -12.23
C LYS A 388 2.57 29.04 -12.12
N LEU A 389 3.42 28.39 -12.91
CA LEU A 389 3.62 26.95 -12.90
C LEU A 389 4.58 26.50 -11.78
N GLY A 390 5.30 27.41 -11.14
CA GLY A 390 6.34 27.10 -10.16
C GLY A 390 7.66 26.63 -10.79
N SER A 391 7.82 26.89 -12.08
CA SER A 391 9.04 26.62 -12.85
C SER A 391 9.20 27.65 -13.97
N VAL A 392 10.43 28.04 -14.28
CA VAL A 392 10.74 28.96 -15.39
C VAL A 392 11.72 28.31 -16.36
N THR A 393 11.62 28.65 -17.65
CA THR A 393 12.65 28.26 -18.63
C THR A 393 13.92 29.08 -18.44
N ILE A 394 15.06 28.59 -18.92
CA ILE A 394 16.34 29.31 -18.87
C ILE A 394 16.28 30.66 -19.60
N GLN A 395 15.55 30.74 -20.72
CA GLN A 395 15.36 32.00 -21.44
C GLN A 395 14.47 32.99 -20.68
N GLU A 396 13.38 32.52 -20.05
CA GLU A 396 12.53 33.36 -19.21
C GLU A 396 13.29 33.89 -17.99
N PHE A 397 14.18 33.09 -17.42
CA PHE A 397 15.05 33.48 -16.32
C PHE A 397 16.04 34.58 -16.75
N ILE A 398 16.74 34.41 -17.87
CA ILE A 398 17.69 35.41 -18.40
C ILE A 398 16.97 36.74 -18.73
N GLN A 399 15.81 36.65 -19.39
CA GLN A 399 15.01 37.83 -19.71
C GLN A 399 14.50 38.52 -18.43
N GLY A 400 14.17 37.74 -17.39
CA GLY A 400 13.80 38.23 -16.07
C GLY A 400 14.92 39.04 -15.41
N LEU A 401 16.17 38.57 -15.48
CA LEU A 401 17.33 39.27 -14.95
C LEU A 401 17.57 40.62 -15.67
N GLN A 402 17.51 40.62 -17.00
CA GLN A 402 17.67 41.83 -17.81
C GLN A 402 16.57 42.87 -17.53
N ASN A 403 15.32 42.44 -17.42
CA ASN A 403 14.18 43.33 -17.12
C ASN A 403 14.24 43.89 -15.69
N SER A 404 14.99 43.23 -14.80
CA SER A 404 15.19 43.64 -13.41
C SER A 404 16.36 44.61 -13.24
N GLY A 405 17.02 45.01 -14.33
CA GLY A 405 18.16 45.94 -14.31
C GLY A 405 19.51 45.29 -13.98
N ILE A 406 19.60 43.96 -13.98
CA ILE A 406 20.85 43.23 -13.81
C ILE A 406 21.49 43.06 -15.19
N GLU A 407 22.56 43.82 -15.43
CA GLU A 407 23.27 43.83 -16.71
C GLU A 407 24.24 42.64 -16.80
N VAL A 408 23.75 41.52 -17.33
CA VAL A 408 24.60 40.36 -17.65
C VAL A 408 25.34 40.66 -18.96
N GLN A 409 26.67 40.71 -18.94
CA GLN A 409 27.44 41.00 -20.16
C GLN A 409 27.25 39.89 -21.21
N GLU A 410 27.18 40.25 -22.49
CA GLU A 410 26.98 39.30 -23.59
C GLU A 410 28.05 38.18 -23.61
N SER A 411 29.26 38.48 -23.12
CA SER A 411 30.36 37.51 -22.98
C SER A 411 30.13 36.44 -21.91
N GLN A 412 29.20 36.66 -20.98
CA GLN A 412 28.88 35.77 -19.86
C GLN A 412 27.66 34.88 -20.15
N MET A 413 26.82 35.26 -21.12
CA MET A 413 25.57 34.55 -21.45
C MET A 413 25.75 33.08 -21.84
N PRO A 414 26.71 32.69 -22.71
CA PRO A 414 26.87 31.29 -23.09
C PRO A 414 27.27 30.40 -21.90
N LYS A 415 28.11 30.92 -21.01
CA LYS A 415 28.56 30.18 -19.81
C LYS A 415 27.44 30.00 -18.79
N LEU A 416 26.56 31.00 -18.65
CA LEU A 416 25.40 30.93 -17.77
C LEU A 416 24.38 29.90 -18.26
N VAL A 417 24.14 29.85 -19.58
CA VAL A 417 23.26 28.86 -20.20
C VAL A 417 23.84 27.45 -20.02
N ASP A 418 25.12 27.24 -20.33
CA ASP A 418 25.79 25.95 -20.16
C ASP A 418 25.74 25.46 -18.70
N LEU A 419 25.89 26.37 -17.72
CA LEU A 419 25.78 26.05 -16.29
C LEU A 419 24.35 25.66 -15.89
N LEU A 420 23.34 26.41 -16.35
CA LEU A 420 21.95 26.14 -16.02
C LEU A 420 21.44 24.86 -16.70
N ASP A 421 21.86 24.60 -17.95
CA ASP A 421 21.54 23.37 -18.69
C ASP A 421 22.17 22.13 -18.02
N ALA A 422 23.39 22.25 -17.46
CA ALA A 422 24.05 21.16 -16.75
C ALA A 422 23.30 20.74 -15.47
N ILE A 423 22.56 21.65 -14.84
CA ILE A 423 21.88 21.45 -13.56
C ILE A 423 20.38 21.20 -13.77
N ALA A 424 19.81 21.68 -14.87
CA ALA A 424 18.42 21.50 -15.28
C ALA A 424 18.36 21.04 -16.76
N PRO A 425 18.70 19.77 -17.06
CA PRO A 425 18.84 19.28 -18.44
C PRO A 425 17.54 19.25 -19.25
N GLU A 426 16.40 19.48 -18.61
CA GLU A 426 15.08 19.63 -19.25
C GLU A 426 14.77 21.09 -19.65
N ASN A 427 15.76 22.00 -19.58
CA ASN A 427 15.64 23.45 -19.81
C ASN A 427 14.63 24.17 -18.90
N LEU A 428 14.26 23.53 -17.78
CA LEU A 428 13.25 24.00 -16.82
C LEU A 428 13.82 24.08 -15.41
N ILE A 429 13.77 25.27 -14.83
CA ILE A 429 14.23 25.57 -13.48
C ILE A 429 13.02 25.55 -12.53
N ASN A 430 12.91 24.52 -11.68
CA ASN A 430 11.82 24.37 -10.72
C ASN A 430 12.14 25.06 -9.39
N TYR A 431 11.33 26.04 -8.98
CA TYR A 431 11.57 26.86 -7.81
C TYR A 431 10.47 26.77 -6.73
N ARG A 432 9.51 25.82 -6.85
CA ARG A 432 8.40 25.65 -5.89
C ARG A 432 8.83 25.49 -4.42
N PHE A 433 10.05 25.00 -4.20
CA PHE A 433 10.62 24.79 -2.87
C PHE A 433 11.44 25.98 -2.35
N VAL A 434 11.73 26.97 -3.20
CA VAL A 434 12.45 28.20 -2.83
C VAL A 434 11.48 29.20 -2.16
N CYS A 435 10.22 29.22 -2.57
CA CYS A 435 9.17 30.07 -1.97
C CYS A 435 8.64 29.56 -0.62
N ALA A 436 8.99 28.32 -0.23
CA ALA A 436 8.64 27.78 1.07
C ALA A 436 9.76 28.15 2.05
N GLU A 437 9.66 29.32 2.69
CA GLU A 437 10.60 29.69 3.72
C GLU A 437 10.62 28.62 4.84
N GLN A 438 11.84 28.16 5.15
CA GLN A 438 12.22 27.29 6.26
C GLN A 438 11.66 25.86 6.24
N VAL A 439 12.46 24.88 5.77
CA VAL A 439 12.96 23.73 6.57
C VAL A 439 14.14 23.05 5.84
N ARG A 440 15.33 23.16 6.48
CA ARG A 440 16.52 22.30 6.51
C ARG A 440 16.71 21.23 5.40
N GLY A 441 17.76 21.43 4.59
CA GLY A 441 18.62 20.34 4.11
C GLY A 441 18.26 19.66 2.79
N SER A 442 17.40 20.25 1.94
CA SER A 442 17.04 19.64 0.66
C SER A 442 18.08 19.90 -0.44
N LYS A 443 19.07 19.00 -0.57
CA LYS A 443 20.01 18.92 -1.72
C LYS A 443 19.34 18.53 -3.06
N LYS A 444 18.05 18.79 -3.24
CA LYS A 444 17.27 18.31 -4.40
C LYS A 444 16.77 19.42 -5.33
N ASN A 445 17.02 20.70 -5.02
CA ASN A 445 16.69 21.80 -5.94
C ASN A 445 17.97 22.29 -6.66
N PRO A 446 18.02 22.27 -8.01
CA PRO A 446 19.07 22.87 -8.83
C PRO A 446 19.55 24.25 -8.36
N ILE A 447 18.62 25.13 -7.96
CA ILE A 447 18.90 26.49 -7.49
C ILE A 447 19.49 26.49 -6.08
N MET A 448 19.01 25.63 -5.17
CA MET A 448 19.58 25.53 -3.82
C MET A 448 21.00 24.95 -3.84
N ILE A 449 21.30 24.06 -4.78
CA ILE A 449 22.66 23.52 -4.99
C ILE A 449 23.58 24.65 -5.46
N LEU A 450 23.12 25.50 -6.39
CA LEU A 450 23.84 26.70 -6.84
C LEU A 450 24.05 27.75 -5.74
N MET A 451 23.15 27.88 -4.76
CA MET A 451 23.25 28.87 -3.69
C MET A 451 24.01 28.40 -2.45
N MET A 452 24.17 27.08 -2.28
CA MET A 452 24.91 26.48 -1.17
C MET A 452 26.37 26.15 -1.53
N SER A 453 26.77 26.31 -2.80
CA SER A 453 28.17 26.21 -3.22
C SER A 453 28.89 27.55 -2.98
N GLU A 454 29.52 27.67 -1.82
CA GLU A 454 30.77 28.41 -1.63
C GLU A 454 31.93 27.40 -1.56
#